data_AF-A0A401FVQ2-F1
#
_entry.id   AF-A0A401FVQ2-F1
#
_cell.length_a   1.000
_cell.length_b   1.000
_cell.length_c   1.000
_cell.angle_alpha   90.00
_cell.angle_beta   90.00
_cell.angle_gamma   90.00
#
_symmetry.space_group_name_H-M   'P 1'
#
loop_
_entity.id
_entity.type
_entity.pdbx_description
1 polymer ?
#
loop_
_entity_poly.entity_id
_entity_poly.type
_entity_poly.pdbx_seq_one_letter_code
_entity_poly.pdbx_strand_id
1 'polypeptide(L)'
;MKVGIGYQNEKNAVAAGRKAALAAIRDGDIDRSDLVLAFCGGQLNADDFFKGVQSVTGRKTPVIGGSAAGGITRETLACDGHPAAIAVIQCEAMGYRIAVAGDLDRDEEQAGLALGQMLPAGMAVFERQDMPLLGFYSGVEVAPLLGKTRGLDWTGVLLVLAKGSE
;
A
#
# COMPACT_ATOMS: atom_id res chain seq x y z
N MET A 1 -4.28 -13.94 11.31
CA MET A 1 -4.20 -12.75 10.44
C MET A 1 -5.59 -12.16 10.37
N LYS A 2 -5.74 -10.86 10.62
CA LYS A 2 -6.99 -10.11 10.41
C LYS A 2 -6.76 -9.11 9.28
N VAL A 3 -7.77 -8.92 8.44
CA VAL A 3 -7.74 -7.94 7.35
C VAL A 3 -9.08 -7.23 7.34
N GLY A 4 -9.05 -5.91 7.29
CA GLY A 4 -10.24 -5.10 7.13
C GLY A 4 -10.12 -4.16 5.94
N ILE A 5 -11.24 -3.95 5.24
CA ILE A 5 -11.32 -3.13 4.04
C ILE A 5 -12.18 -1.90 4.32
N GLY A 6 -11.68 -0.73 3.93
CA GLY A 6 -12.37 0.53 4.05
C GLY A 6 -12.44 1.25 2.72
N TYR A 7 -13.62 1.74 2.36
CA TYR A 7 -13.83 2.55 1.16
C TYR A 7 -14.46 3.90 1.52
N GLN A 8 -14.08 4.96 0.80
CA GLN A 8 -14.69 6.29 0.87
C GLN A 8 -14.71 6.96 -0.51
N ASN A 9 -15.67 7.86 -0.70
CA ASN A 9 -15.73 8.80 -1.84
C ASN A 9 -15.87 10.22 -1.30
N GLU A 10 -14.80 10.73 -0.70
CA GLU A 10 -14.77 11.99 0.05
C GLU A 10 -13.80 12.95 -0.63
N LYS A 11 -14.21 14.21 -0.83
CA LYS A 11 -13.41 15.22 -1.54
C LYS A 11 -12.22 15.69 -0.73
N ASN A 12 -12.37 15.76 0.60
CA ASN A 12 -11.28 16.16 1.47
C ASN A 12 -10.31 14.99 1.70
N ALA A 13 -9.08 15.10 1.19
CA ALA A 13 -8.09 14.02 1.22
C ALA A 13 -7.78 13.51 2.64
N VAL A 14 -7.56 14.40 3.61
CA VAL A 14 -7.31 14.01 5.01
C VAL A 14 -8.50 13.24 5.59
N ALA A 15 -9.72 13.73 5.36
CA ALA A 15 -10.93 13.08 5.82
C ALA A 15 -11.15 11.73 5.12
N ALA A 16 -10.87 11.64 3.82
CA ALA A 16 -10.97 10.40 3.04
C ALA A 16 -10.04 9.33 3.63
N GLY A 17 -8.77 9.65 3.86
CA GLY A 17 -7.80 8.73 4.44
C GLY A 17 -8.19 8.28 5.85
N ARG A 18 -8.57 9.24 6.71
CA ARG A 18 -8.99 8.94 8.09
C ARG A 18 -10.26 8.07 8.13
N LYS A 19 -11.30 8.42 7.38
CA LYS A 19 -12.57 7.69 7.36
C LYS A 19 -12.40 6.28 6.77
N ALA A 20 -11.64 6.14 5.68
CA ALA A 20 -11.36 4.85 5.07
C ALA A 20 -10.57 3.94 6.03
N ALA A 21 -9.53 4.48 6.71
CA ALA A 21 -8.77 3.70 7.68
C ALA A 21 -9.62 3.28 8.90
N LEU A 22 -10.48 4.16 9.42
CA LEU A 22 -11.43 3.82 10.49
C LEU A 22 -12.47 2.78 10.06
N ALA A 23 -12.91 2.81 8.80
CA ALA A 23 -13.79 1.79 8.25
C ALA A 23 -13.07 0.43 8.19
N ALA A 24 -11.85 0.41 7.65
CA ALA A 24 -11.02 -0.80 7.58
C ALA A 24 -10.74 -1.40 8.96
N ILE A 25 -10.38 -0.59 9.95
CA ILE A 25 -10.14 -1.08 11.32
C ILE A 25 -11.40 -1.74 11.91
N ARG A 26 -12.58 -1.15 11.70
CA ARG A 26 -13.85 -1.69 12.20
C ARG A 26 -14.27 -2.96 11.46
N ASP A 27 -14.14 -2.98 10.15
CA ASP A 27 -14.47 -4.14 9.30
C ASP A 27 -13.65 -5.38 9.68
N GLY A 28 -12.34 -5.20 9.91
CA GLY A 28 -11.44 -6.29 10.24
C GLY A 28 -11.30 -6.62 11.73
N ASP A 29 -12.01 -5.91 12.62
CA ASP A 29 -11.82 -5.98 14.09
C ASP A 29 -10.32 -5.86 14.47
N ILE A 30 -9.67 -4.84 13.92
CA ILE A 30 -8.22 -4.64 14.02
C ILE A 30 -7.90 -3.84 15.29
N ASP A 31 -6.99 -4.35 16.13
CA ASP A 31 -6.47 -3.62 17.29
C ASP A 31 -5.05 -3.07 17.07
N ARG A 32 -4.33 -3.60 16.07
CA ARG A 32 -2.99 -3.17 15.68
C ARG A 32 -2.82 -3.20 14.17
N SER A 33 -2.32 -2.12 13.59
CA SER A 33 -2.00 -2.05 12.15
C SER A 33 -0.54 -2.43 11.89
N ASP A 34 -0.31 -3.56 11.23
CA ASP A 34 1.04 -4.05 10.89
C ASP A 34 1.49 -3.63 9.48
N LEU A 35 0.54 -3.55 8.55
CA LEU A 35 0.74 -3.07 7.18
C LEU A 35 -0.57 -2.48 6.65
N VAL A 36 -0.46 -1.43 5.85
CA VAL A 36 -1.60 -0.79 5.19
C VAL A 36 -1.37 -0.76 3.69
N LEU A 37 -2.34 -1.25 2.92
CA LEU A 37 -2.45 -1.00 1.48
C LEU A 37 -3.43 0.15 1.29
N ALA A 38 -3.02 1.25 0.66
CA ALA A 38 -3.85 2.43 0.52
C ALA A 38 -3.82 2.95 -0.92
N PHE A 39 -5.00 3.13 -1.50
CA PHE A 39 -5.19 3.62 -2.87
C PHE A 39 -6.16 4.80 -2.87
N CYS A 40 -5.86 5.86 -3.62
CA CYS A 40 -6.75 7.01 -3.77
C CYS A 40 -6.82 7.53 -5.21
N GLY A 41 -7.94 8.14 -5.57
CA GLY A 41 -8.11 8.79 -6.88
C GLY A 41 -7.11 9.91 -7.09
N GLY A 42 -6.68 10.14 -8.33
CA GLY A 42 -5.76 11.24 -8.68
C GLY A 42 -6.31 12.65 -8.41
N GLN A 43 -7.59 12.78 -8.11
CA GLN A 43 -8.23 14.03 -7.66
C GLN A 43 -7.92 14.36 -6.19
N LEU A 44 -7.43 13.39 -5.41
CA LEU A 44 -7.02 13.58 -4.02
C LEU A 44 -5.53 13.88 -3.95
N ASN A 45 -5.16 14.82 -3.08
CA ASN A 45 -3.76 15.02 -2.72
C ASN A 45 -3.27 13.82 -1.90
N ALA A 46 -2.28 13.09 -2.44
CA ALA A 46 -1.77 11.86 -1.85
C ALA A 46 -1.14 12.08 -0.46
N ASP A 47 -0.37 13.17 -0.27
CA ASP A 47 0.27 13.48 1.01
C ASP A 47 -0.76 13.72 2.12
N ASP A 48 -1.82 14.45 1.82
CA ASP A 48 -2.89 14.75 2.77
C ASP A 48 -3.74 13.50 3.06
N PHE A 49 -4.01 12.69 2.04
CA PHE A 49 -4.66 11.40 2.21
C PHE A 49 -3.83 10.49 3.13
N PHE A 50 -2.53 10.37 2.89
CA PHE A 50 -1.59 9.62 3.72
C PHE A 50 -1.56 10.11 5.17
N LYS A 51 -1.50 11.42 5.41
CA LYS A 51 -1.61 11.99 6.77
C LYS A 51 -2.92 11.57 7.45
N GLY A 52 -4.01 11.55 6.70
CA GLY A 52 -5.31 11.03 7.15
C GLY A 52 -5.23 9.57 7.59
N VAL A 53 -4.61 8.70 6.78
CA VAL A 53 -4.38 7.27 7.12
C VAL A 53 -3.53 7.14 8.39
N GLN A 54 -2.38 7.80 8.44
CA GLN A 54 -1.46 7.74 9.59
C GLN A 54 -2.07 8.23 10.90
N SER A 55 -3.06 9.14 10.83
CA SER A 55 -3.78 9.60 12.02
C SER A 55 -4.57 8.49 12.73
N VAL A 56 -4.84 7.38 12.03
CA VAL A 56 -5.59 6.23 12.53
C VAL A 56 -4.67 5.03 12.76
N THR A 57 -3.83 4.70 11.78
CA THR A 57 -3.00 3.49 11.80
C THR A 57 -1.69 3.68 12.53
N GLY A 58 -1.32 4.93 12.85
CA GLY A 58 -0.05 5.28 13.49
C GLY A 58 1.07 5.57 12.48
N ARG A 59 2.02 6.42 12.88
CA ARG A 59 3.11 6.90 12.01
C ARG A 59 4.20 5.87 11.73
N LYS A 60 4.27 4.80 12.52
CA LYS A 60 5.27 3.74 12.40
C LYS A 60 4.81 2.60 11.48
N THR A 61 3.51 2.48 11.26
CA THR A 61 2.95 1.45 10.39
C THR A 61 3.27 1.78 8.94
N PRO A 62 3.87 0.85 8.17
CA PRO A 62 4.09 1.07 6.75
C PRO A 62 2.76 1.18 6.02
N VAL A 63 2.66 2.23 5.21
CA VAL A 63 1.57 2.40 4.24
C VAL A 63 2.22 2.30 2.88
N ILE A 64 1.70 1.39 2.06
CA ILE A 64 2.10 1.23 0.67
C ILE A 64 0.88 1.35 -0.22
N GLY A 65 1.09 1.64 -1.48
CA GLY A 65 0.04 1.71 -2.48
C GLY A 65 0.20 2.94 -3.36
N GLY A 66 -0.87 3.33 -4.03
CA GLY A 66 -0.75 4.26 -5.13
C GLY A 66 -2.05 4.88 -5.62
N SER A 67 -1.95 5.79 -6.59
CA SER A 67 -3.17 6.31 -7.20
C SER A 67 -3.93 5.20 -7.90
N ALA A 68 -5.25 5.28 -7.88
CA ALA A 68 -6.11 4.38 -8.61
C ALA A 68 -7.15 5.17 -9.41
N ALA A 69 -7.54 4.65 -10.57
CA ALA A 69 -8.66 5.21 -11.34
C ALA A 69 -10.02 4.96 -10.67
N GLY A 70 -10.08 4.00 -9.76
CA GLY A 70 -11.28 3.57 -9.06
C GLY A 70 -10.98 2.54 -7.99
N GLY A 71 -12.01 2.03 -7.32
CA GLY A 71 -11.89 0.99 -6.31
C GLY A 71 -12.97 -0.08 -6.48
N ILE A 72 -12.56 -1.33 -6.34
CA ILE A 72 -13.46 -2.48 -6.22
C ILE A 72 -13.22 -3.11 -4.86
N THR A 73 -14.26 -3.15 -4.04
CA THR A 73 -14.30 -3.88 -2.77
C THR A 73 -15.44 -4.89 -2.83
N ARG A 74 -15.64 -5.66 -1.76
CA ARG A 74 -16.80 -6.56 -1.65
C ARG A 74 -18.13 -5.81 -1.80
N GLU A 75 -18.19 -4.57 -1.33
CA GLU A 75 -19.44 -3.81 -1.19
C GLU A 75 -19.57 -2.68 -2.21
N THR A 76 -18.46 -2.29 -2.86
CA THR A 76 -18.44 -1.09 -3.70
C THR A 76 -17.66 -1.31 -4.99
N LEU A 77 -18.22 -0.81 -6.08
CA LEU A 77 -17.53 -0.53 -7.33
C LEU A 77 -17.67 0.98 -7.57
N ALA A 78 -16.54 1.68 -7.71
CA ALA A 78 -16.55 3.12 -7.98
C ALA A 78 -15.42 3.55 -8.89
N CYS A 79 -15.75 4.34 -9.90
CA CYS A 79 -14.81 4.94 -10.85
C CYS A 79 -15.01 6.46 -10.97
N ASP A 80 -15.92 7.03 -10.17
CA ASP A 80 -16.33 8.42 -10.20
C ASP A 80 -16.03 9.15 -8.88
N GLY A 81 -15.86 10.46 -8.96
CA GLY A 81 -15.52 11.30 -7.82
C GLY A 81 -14.09 11.08 -7.31
N HIS A 82 -13.98 10.90 -5.99
CA HIS A 82 -12.73 10.86 -5.24
C HIS A 82 -12.60 9.52 -4.49
N PRO A 83 -12.55 8.38 -5.22
CA PRO A 83 -12.53 7.07 -4.60
C PRO A 83 -11.25 6.88 -3.79
N ALA A 84 -11.39 6.28 -2.62
CA ALA A 84 -10.28 5.87 -1.78
C ALA A 84 -10.56 4.52 -1.14
N ALA A 85 -9.63 3.58 -1.28
CA ALA A 85 -9.75 2.23 -0.76
C ALA A 85 -8.50 1.89 0.07
N ILE A 86 -8.72 1.32 1.25
CA ILE A 86 -7.66 0.95 2.18
C ILE A 86 -7.90 -0.49 2.66
N ALA A 87 -6.84 -1.29 2.69
CA ALA A 87 -6.79 -2.54 3.44
C ALA A 87 -5.83 -2.37 4.62
N VAL A 88 -6.30 -2.64 5.84
CA VAL A 88 -5.46 -2.68 7.04
C VAL A 88 -5.25 -4.14 7.42
N ILE A 89 -3.99 -4.52 7.60
CA ILE A 89 -3.58 -5.90 7.87
C ILE A 89 -2.98 -5.97 9.27
N GLN A 90 -3.46 -6.93 10.06
CA GLN A 90 -2.87 -7.34 11.33
C GLN A 90 -2.37 -8.78 11.22
N CYS A 91 -1.09 -9.00 11.49
CA CYS A 91 -0.44 -10.29 11.42
C CYS A 91 0.66 -10.43 12.48
N GLU A 92 0.60 -11.49 13.27
CA GLU A 92 1.58 -11.75 14.34
C GLU A 92 2.81 -12.54 13.88
N ALA A 93 2.73 -13.24 12.74
CA ALA A 93 3.71 -14.26 12.32
C ALA A 93 4.38 -14.00 10.96
N MET A 94 4.20 -12.82 10.36
CA MET A 94 4.83 -12.51 9.06
C MET A 94 5.86 -11.39 9.18
N GLY A 95 7.07 -11.68 8.70
CA GLY A 95 8.03 -10.65 8.34
C GLY A 95 7.71 -10.15 6.94
N TYR A 96 7.79 -8.84 6.72
CA TYR A 96 7.69 -8.26 5.39
C TYR A 96 8.96 -7.49 5.07
N ARG A 97 9.31 -7.45 3.79
CA ARG A 97 10.31 -6.52 3.26
C ARG A 97 9.65 -5.68 2.19
N ILE A 98 9.97 -4.40 2.22
CA ILE A 98 9.47 -3.43 1.26
C ILE A 98 10.66 -2.93 0.44
N ALA A 99 10.54 -2.98 -0.88
CA ALA A 99 11.51 -2.47 -1.84
C ALA A 99 10.82 -1.49 -2.79
N VAL A 100 11.55 -0.44 -3.21
CA VAL A 100 11.00 0.63 -4.06
C VAL A 100 12.04 1.10 -5.07
N ALA A 101 11.70 1.04 -6.35
CA ALA A 101 12.42 1.74 -7.39
C ALA A 101 11.55 2.86 -7.96
N GLY A 102 12.18 3.96 -8.37
CA GLY A 102 11.54 5.02 -9.17
C GLY A 102 11.98 4.92 -10.63
N ASP A 103 11.85 6.02 -11.36
CA ASP A 103 12.29 6.18 -12.76
C ASP A 103 11.71 5.12 -13.74
N LEU A 104 10.57 4.53 -13.39
CA LEU A 104 9.91 3.52 -14.24
C LEU A 104 9.42 4.11 -15.57
N ASP A 105 9.10 5.40 -15.57
CA ASP A 105 8.71 6.17 -16.76
C ASP A 105 9.85 6.32 -17.75
N ARG A 106 11.10 6.20 -17.27
CA ARG A 106 12.31 6.33 -18.09
C ARG A 106 12.80 4.98 -18.59
N ASP A 107 12.91 4.01 -17.69
CA ASP A 107 13.43 2.68 -17.99
C ASP A 107 12.84 1.65 -17.02
N GLU A 108 11.77 1.01 -17.48
CA GLU A 108 11.03 0.03 -16.70
C GLU A 108 11.83 -1.24 -16.39
N GLU A 109 12.71 -1.65 -17.29
CA GLU A 109 13.60 -2.80 -17.10
C GLU A 109 14.63 -2.48 -16.01
N GLN A 110 15.26 -1.30 -16.08
CA GLN A 110 16.24 -0.87 -15.10
C GLN A 110 15.62 -0.66 -13.71
N ALA A 111 14.40 -0.14 -13.63
CA ALA A 111 13.66 -0.05 -12.37
C ALA A 111 13.35 -1.44 -11.79
N GLY A 112 12.98 -2.40 -12.65
CA GLY A 112 12.79 -3.81 -12.26
C GLY A 112 14.08 -4.46 -11.75
N LEU A 113 15.22 -4.23 -12.42
CA LEU A 113 16.54 -4.69 -11.98
C LEU A 113 16.92 -4.08 -10.62
N ALA A 114 16.68 -2.78 -10.43
CA ALA A 114 16.93 -2.10 -9.17
C ALA A 114 16.08 -2.68 -8.03
N LEU A 115 14.78 -2.96 -8.26
CA LEU A 115 13.94 -3.67 -7.29
C LEU A 115 14.51 -5.05 -6.95
N GLY A 116 14.93 -5.81 -7.96
CA GLY A 116 15.54 -7.13 -7.78
C GLY A 116 16.81 -7.10 -6.91
N GLN A 117 17.63 -6.06 -7.04
CA GLN A 117 18.86 -5.87 -6.25
C GLN A 117 18.59 -5.47 -4.79
N MET A 118 17.45 -4.83 -4.50
CA MET A 118 17.05 -4.46 -3.12
C MET A 118 16.51 -5.66 -2.32
N LEU A 119 16.12 -6.72 -3.02
CA LEU A 119 15.84 -8.01 -2.41
C LEU A 119 17.18 -8.67 -2.02
N PRO A 120 17.25 -9.33 -0.86
CA PRO A 120 18.50 -9.92 -0.38
C PRO A 120 19.04 -10.95 -1.38
N ALA A 121 20.35 -10.92 -1.63
CA ALA A 121 21.02 -11.89 -2.48
C ALA A 121 20.83 -13.29 -1.90
N GLY A 122 20.23 -14.18 -2.70
CA GLY A 122 19.72 -15.47 -2.26
C GLY A 122 18.21 -15.43 -2.19
N MET A 123 17.57 -15.90 -3.25
CA MET A 123 16.16 -16.26 -3.27
C MET A 123 15.80 -17.36 -2.25
N ALA A 124 16.60 -17.63 -1.20
CA ALA A 124 16.28 -18.56 -0.11
C ALA A 124 14.89 -18.28 0.52
N VAL A 125 14.42 -17.03 0.44
CA VAL A 125 13.10 -16.58 0.87
C VAL A 125 11.97 -17.07 -0.07
N PHE A 126 12.22 -17.22 -1.38
CA PHE A 126 11.33 -17.85 -2.36
C PHE A 126 11.59 -19.36 -2.55
N GLU A 127 12.80 -19.84 -2.23
CA GLU A 127 13.20 -21.25 -2.32
C GLU A 127 12.63 -22.09 -1.16
N ARG A 128 12.30 -21.46 -0.02
CA ARG A 128 11.41 -22.07 0.97
C ARG A 128 10.00 -22.05 0.40
N GLN A 129 9.65 -23.14 -0.29
CA GLN A 129 8.38 -23.38 -0.95
C GLN A 129 7.18 -22.89 -0.11
N ASP A 130 6.23 -22.23 -0.78
CA ASP A 130 5.01 -21.59 -0.28
C ASP A 130 5.12 -20.16 0.28
N MET A 131 5.94 -19.31 -0.36
CA MET A 131 5.88 -17.87 -0.09
C MET A 131 5.02 -17.11 -1.14
N PRO A 132 3.85 -16.57 -0.78
CA PRO A 132 3.02 -15.82 -1.71
C PRO A 132 3.66 -14.46 -2.05
N LEU A 133 4.09 -14.29 -3.30
CA LEU A 133 4.52 -13.00 -3.83
C LEU A 133 3.29 -12.16 -4.22
N LEU A 134 3.18 -10.95 -3.69
CA LEU A 134 2.11 -10.00 -4.04
C LEU A 134 2.71 -8.67 -4.52
N GLY A 135 3.00 -8.59 -5.83
CA GLY A 135 3.42 -7.34 -6.46
C GLY A 135 2.24 -6.50 -6.94
N PHE A 136 2.27 -5.19 -6.71
CA PHE A 136 1.36 -4.24 -7.33
C PHE A 136 2.13 -3.26 -8.21
N TYR A 137 1.57 -2.93 -9.36
CA TYR A 137 2.08 -1.91 -10.25
C TYR A 137 1.12 -0.71 -10.20
N SER A 138 1.61 0.49 -9.91
CA SER A 138 0.78 1.71 -9.87
C SER A 138 1.54 2.90 -10.47
N GLY A 139 0.81 3.86 -11.04
CA GLY A 139 1.39 5.03 -11.71
C GLY A 139 1.74 6.20 -10.78
N VAL A 140 1.36 6.16 -9.49
CA VAL A 140 1.60 7.22 -8.49
C VAL A 140 1.66 6.58 -7.11
N GLU A 141 2.55 6.98 -6.21
CA GLU A 141 2.53 6.51 -4.81
C GLU A 141 1.46 7.22 -3.98
N VAL A 142 0.84 6.51 -3.05
CA VAL A 142 -0.10 7.10 -2.07
C VAL A 142 0.61 7.62 -0.83
N ALA A 143 1.82 7.14 -0.54
CA ALA A 143 2.56 7.45 0.68
C ALA A 143 4.08 7.47 0.45
N PRO A 144 4.83 8.37 1.14
CA PRO A 144 6.28 8.39 1.12
C PRO A 144 6.86 7.10 1.71
N LEU A 145 7.50 6.30 0.86
CA LEU A 145 8.22 5.13 1.28
C LEU A 145 9.70 5.48 1.46
N LEU A 146 10.26 5.19 2.64
CA LEU A 146 11.59 5.67 3.08
C LEU A 146 11.71 7.20 3.16
N GLY A 147 10.61 7.90 3.45
CA GLY A 147 10.63 9.31 3.84
C GLY A 147 10.59 10.32 2.68
N LYS A 148 10.29 9.90 1.45
CA LYS A 148 10.05 10.80 0.31
C LYS A 148 8.82 10.37 -0.47
N THR A 149 7.90 11.30 -0.72
CA THR A 149 6.73 11.06 -1.60
C THR A 149 7.22 11.18 -3.03
N ARG A 150 7.07 10.13 -3.84
CA ARG A 150 7.42 10.18 -5.26
C ARG A 150 6.16 10.43 -6.07
N GLY A 151 6.00 11.65 -6.56
CA GLY A 151 4.92 12.04 -7.46
C GLY A 151 5.43 12.11 -8.90
N LEU A 152 4.62 11.53 -9.82
CA LEU A 152 4.67 11.71 -11.28
C LEU A 152 5.81 11.08 -12.09
N ASP A 153 6.43 9.99 -11.61
CA ASP A 153 7.30 9.15 -12.44
C ASP A 153 7.02 7.65 -12.17
N TRP A 154 5.77 7.24 -12.41
CA TRP A 154 5.34 5.84 -12.54
C TRP A 154 5.93 4.91 -11.46
N THR A 155 5.61 5.08 -10.18
CA THR A 155 6.33 4.30 -9.15
C THR A 155 5.79 2.89 -8.97
N GLY A 156 6.59 1.87 -9.33
CA GLY A 156 6.29 0.46 -9.05
C GLY A 156 6.54 0.10 -7.58
N VAL A 157 5.52 -0.40 -6.87
CA VAL A 157 5.64 -0.82 -5.47
C VAL A 157 5.55 -2.35 -5.37
N LEU A 158 6.71 -3.00 -5.26
CA LEU A 158 6.78 -4.45 -5.02
C LEU A 158 6.74 -4.73 -3.52
N LEU A 159 5.65 -5.33 -3.05
CA LEU A 159 5.55 -5.90 -1.71
C LEU A 159 5.88 -7.40 -1.76
N VAL A 160 6.75 -7.86 -0.87
CA VAL A 160 6.97 -9.30 -0.67
C VAL A 160 6.54 -9.66 0.74
N LEU A 161 5.49 -10.50 0.84
CA LEU A 161 5.00 -11.03 2.11
C LEU A 161 5.62 -12.41 2.32
N ALA A 162 6.35 -12.57 3.42
CA ALA A 162 7.01 -13.82 3.78
C ALA A 162 6.49 -14.35 5.10
N LYS A 163 6.30 -15.66 5.20
CA LYS A 163 6.16 -16.29 6.51
C LYS A 163 7.50 -16.18 7.23
N GLY A 164 7.54 -15.55 8.40
CA GLY A 164 8.74 -15.53 9.23
C GLY A 164 9.03 -16.94 9.73
N SER A 165 10.25 -17.43 9.55
CA SER A 165 10.71 -18.61 10.29
C SER A 165 11.24 -18.17 11.64
N GLU A 166 10.77 -18.82 12.71
CA GLU A 166 11.39 -18.77 14.04
C GLU A 166 12.88 -19.11 14.00
#